data_AF-A0A7C6XZE8-F1
#
_entry.id   AF-A0A7C6XZE8-F1
#
_cell.length_a   1.000
_cell.length_b   1.000
_cell.length_c   1.000
_cell.angle_alpha   90.00
_cell.angle_beta   90.00
_cell.angle_gamma   90.00
#
_symmetry.space_group_name_H-M   'P 1'
#
loop_
_entity.id
_entity.type
_entity.pdbx_description
1 polymer ?
#
loop_
_entity_poly.entity_id
_entity_poly.type
_entity_poly.pdbx_seq_one_letter_code
_entity_poly.pdbx_strand_id
1 'polypeptide(L)'
;GIILSVALGRGIPTGLYIWVALAILALFFAEPLTNLIKRQRPLFHGSGMEIAVQSFFELFEALISYVSNTLSYVRLGAFAVAHVGLSMVVFLIADMVSTGPAGGLISGLVVVIGNLAIILFEGLIVAIQTLRLEYYELFGKFFKGEGVPFKPLTLPEMECQPYQRIEERSRA
;
A
#
# COMPACT_ATOMS: atom_id res chain seq x y z
N GLY A 1 -3.30 25.40 17.91
CA GLY A 1 -4.61 25.88 17.42
C GLY A 1 -5.52 24.73 17.04
N ILE A 2 -5.21 24.04 15.93
CA ILE A 2 -6.12 23.08 15.27
C ILE A 2 -6.24 21.74 16.03
N ILE A 3 -5.14 21.22 16.57
CA ILE A 3 -5.12 19.94 17.31
C ILE A 3 -5.88 20.05 18.65
N LEU A 4 -5.75 21.20 19.33
CA LEU A 4 -6.39 21.46 20.61
C LEU A 4 -7.92 21.61 20.47
N SER A 5 -8.41 22.21 19.38
CA SER A 5 -9.85 22.34 19.13
C SER A 5 -10.54 21.00 18.82
N VAL A 6 -9.83 20.06 18.18
CA VAL A 6 -10.34 18.72 17.87
C VAL A 6 -10.39 17.84 19.13
N ALA A 7 -9.40 17.96 20.02
CA ALA A 7 -9.37 17.21 21.28
C ALA A 7 -10.45 17.65 22.30
N LEU A 8 -10.93 18.89 22.21
CA LEU A 8 -11.93 19.48 23.10
C LEU A 8 -13.40 19.26 22.66
N GLY A 9 -13.65 18.40 21.66
CA GLY A 9 -15.01 18.00 21.26
C GLY A 9 -15.84 19.11 20.57
N ARG A 10 -15.23 20.25 20.22
CA ARG A 10 -15.88 21.39 19.58
C ARG A 10 -15.93 21.23 18.05
N GLY A 11 -16.65 20.22 17.56
CA GLY A 11 -16.95 20.05 16.14
C GLY A 11 -15.73 20.08 15.21
N ILE A 12 -15.96 20.08 13.90
CA ILE A 12 -14.88 20.19 12.93
C ILE A 12 -14.42 21.66 12.90
N PRO A 13 -13.15 21.98 13.21
CA PRO A 13 -12.69 23.36 13.28
C PRO A 13 -12.82 24.05 11.91
N THR A 14 -13.33 25.28 11.89
CA THR A 14 -13.49 26.10 10.68
C THR A 14 -12.19 26.23 9.87
N GLY A 15 -11.03 26.15 10.53
CA GLY A 15 -9.72 26.10 9.87
C GLY A 15 -9.51 24.93 8.93
N LEU A 16 -10.12 23.76 9.18
CA LEU A 16 -10.04 22.61 8.27
C LEU A 16 -10.68 22.94 6.91
N TYR A 17 -11.85 23.58 6.91
CA TYR A 17 -12.53 24.00 5.69
C TYR A 17 -11.69 25.00 4.89
N ILE A 18 -10.97 25.91 5.57
CA ILE A 18 -10.05 26.85 4.91
C ILE A 18 -8.89 26.12 4.23
N TRP A 19 -8.28 25.13 4.89
CA TRP A 19 -7.20 24.34 4.30
C TRP A 19 -7.66 23.46 3.14
N VAL A 20 -8.86 22.87 3.23
CA VAL A 20 -9.47 22.10 2.13
C VAL A 20 -9.80 23.01 0.95
N ALA A 21 -10.40 24.18 1.20
CA ALA A 21 -10.69 25.17 0.16
C ALA A 21 -9.40 25.69 -0.50
N LEU A 22 -8.35 25.94 0.28
CA LEU A 22 -7.02 26.33 -0.21
C LEU A 22 -6.40 25.23 -1.08
N ALA A 23 -6.52 23.96 -0.69
CA ALA A 23 -6.01 22.83 -1.47
C ALA A 23 -6.75 22.67 -2.82
N ILE A 24 -8.08 22.84 -2.82
CA ILE A 24 -8.89 22.81 -4.05
C ILE A 24 -8.54 24.00 -4.96
N LEU A 25 -8.36 25.19 -4.40
CA LEU A 25 -7.93 26.39 -5.13
C LEU A 25 -6.51 26.22 -5.70
N ALA A 26 -5.59 25.64 -4.92
CA ALA A 26 -4.23 25.38 -5.36
C ALA A 26 -4.17 24.34 -6.49
N LEU A 27 -5.04 23.32 -6.46
CA LEU A 27 -5.21 22.38 -7.58
C LEU A 27 -5.74 23.07 -8.84
N PHE A 28 -6.73 23.95 -8.71
CA PHE A 28 -7.26 24.75 -9.82
C PHE A 28 -6.19 25.65 -10.46
N PHE A 29 -5.23 26.16 -9.67
CA PHE A 29 -4.12 26.98 -10.16
C PHE A 29 -2.84 26.20 -10.50
N ALA A 30 -2.76 24.90 -10.19
CA ALA A 30 -1.54 24.11 -10.35
C ALA A 30 -1.11 24.00 -11.81
N GLU A 31 -2.04 23.87 -12.75
CA GLU A 31 -1.76 23.80 -14.18
C GLU A 31 -1.43 25.14 -14.83
N PRO A 32 -2.17 26.26 -14.63
CA PRO A 32 -1.74 27.55 -15.16
C PRO A 32 -0.36 27.97 -14.62
N LEU A 33 0.00 27.61 -13.37
CA LEU A 33 1.36 27.79 -12.85
C LEU A 33 2.36 26.81 -13.48
N THR A 34 2.01 25.53 -13.63
CA THR A 34 2.91 24.50 -14.22
C THR A 34 3.20 24.81 -15.68
N ASN A 35 2.23 25.33 -16.44
CA ASN A 35 2.40 25.76 -17.82
C ASN A 35 3.27 27.02 -17.93
N LEU A 36 3.13 27.95 -16.97
CA LEU A 36 3.95 29.17 -16.90
C LEU A 36 5.41 28.86 -16.50
N ILE A 37 5.64 27.83 -15.68
CA ILE A 37 6.97 27.38 -15.23
C ILE A 37 7.66 26.43 -16.21
N LYS A 38 6.94 25.50 -16.85
CA LYS A 38 7.56 24.53 -17.79
C LYS A 38 7.82 25.08 -19.19
N ARG A 39 7.29 26.26 -19.55
CA ARG A 39 7.50 26.94 -20.86
C ARG A 39 7.32 26.01 -22.09
N GLN A 40 6.58 24.91 -21.95
CA GLN A 40 6.18 24.05 -23.05
C GLN A 40 4.84 24.55 -23.57
N ARG A 41 4.79 24.82 -24.86
CA ARG A 41 3.65 25.45 -25.52
C ARG A 41 2.45 24.50 -25.46
N PRO A 42 1.36 24.85 -24.78
CA PRO A 42 0.11 24.14 -24.96
C PRO A 42 -0.42 24.38 -26.37
N LEU A 43 -0.96 23.32 -26.97
CA LEU A 43 -1.89 23.38 -28.09
C LEU A 43 -3.19 24.05 -27.60
N PHE A 44 -3.16 25.37 -27.41
CA PHE A 44 -4.38 26.16 -27.20
C PHE A 44 -5.06 26.36 -28.55
N HIS A 45 -6.19 25.69 -28.72
CA HIS A 45 -7.16 26.03 -29.74
C HIS A 45 -8.58 25.82 -29.20
N GLY A 46 -9.12 26.84 -28.52
CA GLY A 46 -10.57 27.01 -28.40
C GLY A 46 -11.07 27.82 -27.19
N SER A 47 -12.39 28.05 -27.20
CA SER A 47 -13.15 29.02 -26.41
C SER A 47 -13.02 28.84 -24.89
N GLY A 48 -13.39 29.86 -24.10
CA GLY A 48 -13.36 29.79 -22.62
C GLY A 48 -14.14 28.60 -22.01
N MET A 49 -15.07 28.00 -22.76
CA MET A 49 -15.73 26.75 -22.38
C MET A 49 -14.79 25.54 -22.40
N GLU A 50 -13.88 25.42 -23.37
CA GLU A 50 -12.95 24.29 -23.44
C GLU A 50 -11.98 24.31 -22.26
N ILE A 51 -11.53 25.49 -21.84
CA ILE A 51 -10.69 25.65 -20.65
C ILE A 51 -11.43 25.19 -19.37
N ALA A 52 -12.71 25.56 -19.24
CA ALA A 52 -13.52 25.16 -18.08
C ALA A 52 -13.75 23.65 -18.02
N VAL A 53 -14.03 23.01 -19.17
CA VAL A 53 -14.25 21.56 -19.26
C VAL A 53 -12.95 20.78 -19.03
N GLN A 54 -11.84 21.21 -19.63
CA GLN A 54 -10.51 20.64 -19.43
C GLN A 54 -10.11 20.67 -17.94
N SER A 55 -10.21 21.85 -17.30
CA SER A 55 -9.87 22.03 -15.88
C SER A 55 -10.73 21.17 -14.96
N PHE A 56 -12.01 20.95 -15.32
CA PHE A 56 -12.88 20.06 -14.56
C PHE A 56 -12.45 18.59 -14.68
N PHE A 57 -12.13 18.12 -15.88
CA PHE A 57 -11.66 16.74 -16.08
C PHE A 57 -10.31 16.49 -15.39
N GLU A 58 -9.38 17.44 -15.42
CA GLU A 58 -8.09 17.32 -14.70
C GLU A 58 -8.29 17.28 -13.17
N LEU A 59 -9.17 18.11 -12.62
CA LEU A 59 -9.53 18.04 -11.19
C LEU A 59 -10.19 16.70 -10.84
N PHE A 60 -11.05 16.19 -11.74
CA PHE A 60 -11.73 14.91 -11.58
C PHE A 60 -10.76 13.73 -11.63
N GLU A 61 -9.79 13.74 -12.55
CA GLU A 61 -8.71 12.74 -12.62
C GLU A 61 -7.82 12.80 -11.38
N ALA A 62 -7.45 13.99 -10.92
CA ALA A 62 -6.70 14.17 -9.68
C ALA A 62 -7.46 13.58 -8.49
N LEU A 63 -8.76 13.87 -8.37
CA LEU A 63 -9.64 13.32 -7.34
C LEU A 63 -9.71 11.79 -7.42
N ILE A 64 -9.94 11.22 -8.60
CA ILE A 64 -9.98 9.76 -8.79
C ILE A 64 -8.64 9.15 -8.40
N SER A 65 -7.51 9.77 -8.77
CA SER A 65 -6.18 9.29 -8.40
C SER A 65 -5.98 9.26 -6.88
N TYR A 66 -6.35 10.35 -6.18
CA TYR A 66 -6.27 10.41 -4.72
C TYR A 66 -7.23 9.43 -4.03
N VAL A 67 -8.47 9.33 -4.51
CA VAL A 67 -9.47 8.41 -4.00
C VAL A 67 -9.03 6.96 -4.23
N SER A 68 -8.48 6.63 -5.40
CA SER A 68 -7.96 5.30 -5.71
C SER A 68 -6.82 4.93 -4.77
N ASN A 69 -5.88 5.86 -4.54
CA ASN A 69 -4.79 5.63 -3.60
C ASN A 69 -5.31 5.43 -2.17
N THR A 70 -6.34 6.17 -1.76
CA THR A 70 -6.92 6.07 -0.41
C THR A 70 -7.76 4.80 -0.22
N LEU A 71 -8.57 4.44 -1.22
CA LEU A 71 -9.41 3.24 -1.21
C LEU A 71 -8.58 1.95 -1.09
N SER A 72 -7.36 1.96 -1.64
CA SER A 72 -6.40 0.86 -1.47
C SER A 72 -6.14 0.57 0.02
N TYR A 73 -5.99 1.61 0.84
CA TYR A 73 -5.71 1.48 2.28
C TYR A 73 -6.96 1.20 3.14
N VAL A 74 -8.16 1.60 2.69
CA VAL A 74 -9.42 1.31 3.41
C VAL A 74 -9.62 -0.18 3.64
N ARG A 75 -9.08 -1.02 2.75
CA ARG A 75 -9.13 -2.47 2.87
C ARG A 75 -8.50 -3.00 4.18
N LEU A 76 -7.40 -2.39 4.64
CA LEU A 76 -6.77 -2.74 5.93
C LEU A 76 -7.72 -2.46 7.10
N GLY A 77 -8.48 -1.36 7.02
CA GLY A 77 -9.50 -1.02 8.01
C GLY A 77 -10.67 -2.02 8.02
N ALA A 78 -11.11 -2.47 6.84
CA ALA A 78 -12.16 -3.49 6.74
C ALA A 78 -11.76 -4.83 7.37
N PHE A 79 -10.50 -5.24 7.21
CA PHE A 79 -9.97 -6.45 7.87
C PHE A 79 -9.89 -6.28 9.39
N ALA A 80 -9.42 -5.14 9.90
CA ALA A 80 -9.39 -4.88 11.34
C ALA A 80 -10.78 -4.95 11.99
N VAL A 81 -11.83 -4.42 11.32
CA VAL A 81 -13.21 -4.52 11.82
C VAL A 81 -13.69 -5.98 11.79
N ALA A 82 -13.38 -6.73 10.73
CA ALA A 82 -13.73 -8.14 10.63
C ALA A 82 -13.03 -8.98 11.72
N HIS A 83 -11.76 -8.73 12.00
CA HIS A 83 -11.00 -9.37 13.08
C HIS A 83 -11.69 -9.24 14.43
N VAL A 84 -12.06 -8.00 14.78
CA VAL A 84 -12.73 -7.69 16.04
C VAL A 84 -14.11 -8.34 16.10
N GLY A 85 -14.87 -8.31 15.00
CA GLY A 85 -16.17 -8.95 14.90
C GLY A 85 -16.11 -10.46 15.09
N LEU A 86 -15.18 -11.16 14.42
CA LEU A 86 -14.99 -12.60 14.57
C LEU A 86 -14.49 -12.98 15.96
N SER A 87 -13.57 -12.20 16.53
CA SER A 87 -13.07 -12.43 17.89
C SER A 87 -14.19 -12.28 18.92
N MET A 88 -15.06 -11.29 18.76
CA MET A 88 -16.23 -11.11 19.62
C MET A 88 -17.17 -12.33 19.55
N VAL A 89 -17.44 -12.87 18.37
CA VAL A 89 -18.28 -14.07 18.20
C VAL A 89 -17.65 -15.29 18.91
N VAL A 90 -16.33 -15.47 18.82
CA VAL A 90 -15.63 -16.56 19.54
C VAL A 90 -15.82 -16.44 21.05
N PHE A 91 -15.70 -15.23 21.61
CA PHE A 91 -15.94 -15.01 23.03
C PHE A 91 -17.40 -15.24 23.43
N LEU A 92 -18.37 -14.85 22.60
CA LEU A 92 -19.79 -15.13 22.85
C LEU A 92 -20.08 -16.64 22.88
N ILE A 93 -19.53 -17.41 21.94
CA ILE A 93 -19.70 -18.87 21.92
C ILE A 93 -19.02 -19.51 23.15
N ALA A 94 -17.84 -19.03 23.52
CA ALA A 94 -17.12 -19.52 24.69
C ALA A 94 -17.89 -19.27 26.00
N ASP A 95 -18.58 -18.13 26.12
CA ASP A 95 -19.40 -17.78 27.27
C ASP A 95 -20.65 -18.67 27.35
N MET A 96 -21.32 -18.94 26.22
CA MET A 96 -22.48 -19.84 26.17
C MET A 96 -22.14 -21.27 26.62
N VAL A 97 -20.96 -21.76 26.24
CA VAL A 97 -20.47 -23.12 26.58
C VAL A 97 -19.95 -23.22 28.02
N SER A 98 -19.71 -22.08 28.69
CA SER A 98 -19.18 -22.04 30.05
C SER A 98 -20.14 -22.57 31.13
N THR A 99 -21.44 -22.69 30.82
CA THR A 99 -22.51 -23.04 31.77
C THR A 99 -22.61 -24.55 32.08
N GLY A 100 -21.88 -25.42 31.38
CA GLY A 100 -21.92 -26.87 31.56
C GLY A 100 -21.03 -27.41 32.70
N PRO A 101 -21.17 -28.70 33.09
CA PRO A 101 -20.37 -29.34 34.17
C PRO A 101 -18.86 -29.35 33.94
N ALA A 102 -18.41 -29.15 32.70
CA ALA A 102 -17.01 -28.98 32.29
C ALA A 102 -16.77 -27.64 31.55
N GLY A 103 -17.66 -26.67 31.71
CA GLY A 103 -17.74 -25.47 30.89
C GLY A 103 -16.48 -24.59 30.92
N GLY A 104 -15.76 -24.53 32.05
CA GLY A 104 -14.52 -23.77 32.15
C GLY A 104 -13.38 -24.30 31.25
N LEU A 105 -13.18 -25.63 31.21
CA LEU A 105 -12.16 -26.24 30.36
C LEU A 105 -12.52 -26.14 28.88
N ILE A 106 -13.80 -26.39 28.55
CA ILE A 106 -14.27 -26.35 27.16
C ILE A 106 -14.27 -24.91 26.63
N SER A 107 -14.69 -23.93 27.44
CA SER A 107 -14.67 -22.50 27.08
C SER A 107 -13.25 -22.02 26.78
N GLY A 108 -12.26 -22.36 27.61
CA GLY A 108 -10.85 -22.03 27.36
C GLY A 108 -10.34 -22.64 26.05
N LEU A 109 -10.72 -23.88 25.75
CA LEU A 109 -10.35 -24.58 24.52
C LEU A 109 -10.98 -23.91 23.28
N VAL A 110 -12.24 -23.48 23.38
CA VAL A 110 -12.95 -22.73 22.33
C VAL A 110 -12.28 -21.39 22.05
N VAL A 111 -11.87 -20.64 23.09
CA VAL A 111 -11.16 -19.36 22.91
C VAL A 111 -9.83 -19.57 22.22
N VAL A 112 -9.04 -20.56 22.63
CA VAL A 112 -7.71 -20.83 22.05
C VAL A 112 -7.84 -21.27 20.59
N ILE A 113 -8.69 -22.25 20.29
CA ILE A 113 -8.88 -22.74 18.92
C ILE A 113 -9.52 -21.67 18.04
N GLY A 114 -10.52 -20.94 18.54
CA GLY A 114 -11.21 -19.90 17.81
C GLY A 114 -10.27 -18.77 17.39
N ASN A 115 -9.45 -18.26 18.31
CA ASN A 115 -8.47 -17.22 17.99
C ASN A 115 -7.36 -17.74 17.06
N LEU A 116 -6.88 -18.97 17.26
CA LEU A 116 -5.89 -19.58 16.36
C LEU A 116 -6.42 -19.70 14.92
N ALA A 117 -7.68 -20.13 14.78
CA ALA A 117 -8.35 -20.23 13.48
C ALA A 117 -8.51 -18.85 12.83
N ILE A 118 -8.95 -17.84 13.59
CA ILE A 118 -9.08 -16.45 13.10
C ILE A 118 -7.74 -15.95 12.56
N ILE A 119 -6.67 -16.06 13.36
CA ILE A 119 -5.33 -15.60 12.97
C ILE A 119 -4.85 -16.30 11.68
N LEU A 120 -5.08 -17.61 11.57
CA LEU A 120 -4.67 -18.38 10.39
C LEU A 120 -5.44 -17.97 9.13
N PHE A 121 -6.78 -17.94 9.22
CA PHE A 121 -7.64 -17.61 8.07
C PHE A 121 -7.50 -16.16 7.65
N GLU A 122 -7.52 -15.24 8.61
CA GLU A 122 -7.38 -13.81 8.33
C GLU A 122 -5.99 -13.47 7.83
N GLY A 123 -4.94 -14.01 8.46
CA GLY A 123 -3.56 -13.84 8.02
C GLY A 123 -3.36 -14.26 6.56
N LEU A 124 -3.93 -15.40 6.17
CA LEU A 124 -3.90 -15.89 4.79
C LEU A 124 -4.65 -14.94 3.82
N ILE A 125 -5.88 -14.55 4.15
CA ILE A 125 -6.72 -13.70 3.29
C ILE A 125 -6.10 -12.31 3.13
N VAL A 126 -5.66 -11.71 4.24
CA VAL A 126 -5.03 -10.38 4.26
C VAL A 126 -3.72 -10.39 3.49
N ALA A 127 -2.89 -11.43 3.64
CA ALA A 127 -1.65 -11.55 2.87
C ALA A 127 -1.90 -11.53 1.36
N ILE A 128 -2.86 -12.31 0.87
CA ILE A 128 -3.22 -12.36 -0.56
C ILE A 128 -3.75 -11.00 -1.03
N GLN A 129 -4.61 -10.37 -0.23
CA GLN A 129 -5.26 -9.10 -0.57
C GLN A 129 -4.28 -7.93 -0.60
N THR A 130 -3.28 -7.92 0.29
CA THR A 130 -2.22 -6.91 0.36
C THR A 130 -1.22 -7.10 -0.78
N LEU A 131 -0.78 -8.33 -1.06
CA LEU A 131 0.09 -8.64 -2.19
C LEU A 131 -0.50 -8.18 -3.53
N ARG A 132 -1.82 -8.30 -3.69
CA ARG A 132 -2.52 -7.79 -4.87
C ARG A 132 -2.41 -6.27 -5.00
N LEU A 133 -2.55 -5.52 -3.91
CA LEU A 133 -2.46 -4.05 -3.99
C LEU A 133 -1.00 -3.61 -4.20
N GLU A 134 -0.08 -4.23 -3.48
CA GLU A 134 1.36 -3.93 -3.58
C GLU A 134 1.91 -4.24 -4.97
N TYR A 135 1.55 -5.39 -5.56
CA TYR A 135 2.03 -5.80 -6.87
C TYR A 135 1.46 -4.95 -8.02
N TYR A 136 0.16 -4.66 -8.00
CA TYR A 136 -0.49 -3.96 -9.12
C TYR A 136 -0.47 -2.43 -9.00
N GLU A 137 -0.62 -1.86 -7.80
CA GLU A 137 -0.68 -0.40 -7.62
C GLU A 137 0.68 0.21 -7.22
N LEU A 138 1.42 -0.43 -6.30
CA LEU A 138 2.68 0.13 -5.79
C LEU A 138 3.84 -0.15 -6.76
N PHE A 139 4.09 -1.41 -7.10
CA PHE A 139 5.17 -1.75 -8.04
C PHE A 139 4.86 -1.30 -9.47
N GLY A 140 3.60 -1.31 -9.90
CA GLY A 140 3.20 -0.77 -11.21
C GLY A 140 3.46 0.74 -11.38
N LYS A 141 3.33 1.55 -10.31
CA LYS A 141 3.55 3.01 -10.37
C LYS A 141 5.00 3.43 -10.07
N PHE A 142 5.68 2.76 -9.15
CA PHE A 142 6.96 3.22 -8.61
C PHE A 142 8.16 2.33 -8.95
N PHE A 143 7.93 1.08 -9.37
CA PHE A 143 9.00 0.17 -9.75
C PHE A 143 9.15 0.16 -11.28
N LYS A 144 10.11 0.94 -11.79
CA LYS A 144 10.60 0.75 -13.15
C LYS A 144 11.50 -0.47 -13.11
N GLY A 145 11.07 -1.60 -13.67
CA GLY A 145 11.83 -2.86 -13.76
C GLY A 145 13.09 -2.78 -14.62
N GLU A 146 13.71 -1.61 -14.73
CA GLU A 146 14.97 -1.38 -15.43
C GLU A 146 16.10 -1.46 -14.40
N GLY A 147 16.86 -2.55 -14.47
CA GLY A 147 18.06 -2.77 -13.68
C GLY A 147 18.93 -3.84 -14.32
N VAL A 148 20.25 -3.68 -14.25
CA VAL A 148 21.19 -4.71 -14.72
C VAL A 148 21.31 -5.76 -13.61
N PRO A 149 20.95 -7.04 -13.84
CA PRO A 149 21.13 -8.07 -12.84
C PRO A 149 22.62 -8.20 -12.52
N PHE A 150 22.94 -8.11 -11.23
CA PHE A 150 24.31 -8.29 -10.76
C PHE A 150 24.79 -9.71 -11.08
N LYS A 151 25.77 -9.82 -11.99
CA LYS A 151 26.52 -11.07 -12.20
C LYS A 151 27.79 -11.02 -11.33
N PRO A 152 27.90 -11.86 -10.29
CA PRO A 152 29.14 -11.96 -9.54
C PRO A 152 30.27 -12.45 -10.45
N LEU A 153 31.47 -11.93 -10.21
CA LEU A 153 32.67 -12.34 -10.94
C LEU A 153 33.09 -13.73 -10.45
N THR A 154 32.66 -14.78 -11.15
CA THR A 154 33.15 -16.14 -10.91
C THR A 154 34.52 -16.25 -11.54
N LEU A 155 35.56 -16.52 -10.73
CA LEU A 155 36.86 -16.86 -11.28
C LEU A 155 36.73 -18.18 -12.05
N PRO A 156 37.21 -18.26 -13.31
CA PRO A 156 37.32 -19.54 -13.97
C PRO A 156 38.23 -20.42 -13.13
N GLU A 157 37.81 -21.66 -12.87
CA GLU A 157 38.64 -22.64 -12.22
C GLU A 157 39.93 -22.76 -13.03
N MET A 158 41.04 -22.35 -12.42
CA MET A 158 42.36 -22.49 -13.01
C MET A 158 42.68 -23.98 -12.98
N GLU A 159 42.40 -24.66 -14.09
CA GLU A 159 42.84 -26.04 -14.27
C GLU A 159 44.37 -26.04 -14.28
N CYS A 160 44.96 -26.39 -13.13
CA CYS A 160 46.39 -26.57 -12.97
C CYS A 160 46.84 -27.66 -13.95
N GLN A 161 47.41 -27.23 -15.07
CA GLN A 161 48.01 -28.12 -16.04
C GLN A 161 49.12 -28.92 -15.34
N PRO A 162 49.08 -30.26 -15.34
CA PRO A 162 50.04 -31.07 -14.62
C PRO A 162 51.47 -30.77 -15.07
N TYR A 163 52.37 -30.58 -14.10
CA TYR A 163 53.81 -30.30 -14.26
C TYR A 163 54.58 -31.28 -15.17
N GLN A 164 53.97 -32.42 -15.53
CA GLN A 164 54.50 -33.45 -16.42
C GLN A 164 54.98 -32.90 -17.79
N ARG A 165 54.40 -31.80 -18.30
CA ARG A 165 54.80 -31.21 -19.59
C ARG A 165 56.15 -30.46 -19.54
N ILE A 166 56.59 -30.01 -18.36
CA ILE A 166 57.88 -29.28 -18.20
C ILE A 166 59.04 -30.28 -18.11
N GLU A 167 58.82 -31.44 -17.48
CA GLU A 167 59.81 -32.51 -17.35
C GLU A 167 60.21 -33.11 -18.71
N GLU A 168 59.22 -33.37 -19.59
CA GLU A 168 59.45 -33.91 -20.95
C GLU A 168 60.23 -32.93 -21.84
N ARG A 169 60.02 -31.62 -21.68
CA ARG A 169 60.73 -30.58 -22.44
C ARG A 169 62.17 -30.36 -21.98
N SER A 170 62.56 -30.82 -20.79
CA SER A 170 63.95 -30.79 -20.33
C SER A 170 64.73 -32.06 -20.68
N ARG A 171 64.02 -33.13 -21.09
CA ARG A 171 64.60 -34.41 -21.52
C ARG A 171 64.68 -34.61 -23.04
N ALA A 172 64.15 -33.66 -23.83
CA ALA A 172 64.26 -33.59 -25.28
C ALA A 172 65.23 -32.47 -25.68
#